data_AF-A0A1F5GAP9-F1
#
_entry.id   AF-A0A1F5GAP9-F1
#
_cell.length_a   1.000
_cell.length_b   1.000
_cell.length_c   1.000
_cell.angle_alpha   90.00
_cell.angle_beta   90.00
_cell.angle_gamma   90.00
#
_symmetry.space_group_name_H-M   'P 1'
#
loop_
_entity.id
_entity.type
_entity.pdbx_description
1 polymer ?
#
loop_
_entity_poly.entity_id
_entity_poly.type
_entity_poly.pdbx_seq_one_letter_code
_entity_poly.pdbx_strand_id
1 'polypeptide(L)'
;MFPANFSTVMNVFLVWLAPALFLLGIFLGIFLFWRAGRHELIETEKLLDTAVVSLLGAILFSRIFDFLIRSQFYQWSFKKLIFVNAYWGFDYYGALFGLAVSGLIYLALKRANFLQIFDLAAAPVVFVQIVYYLSKFLGANLMLKQVSFNLNKDFFYFIFYFLIYFVIVRLSAKRRHAGFFGCFYLVFVAVFNLTLRFSFSLGRIPSGKEGWHAVFEAAVLILGLFLWYFLARRKLKEDVKSLVAFFLLSIFRTKRILTSQEEAGKFAKTVLFVPLNLVRSFYLAVRFAVLEIYLGFVEFVNVFKGKK
;
A
#
# COMPACT_ATOMS: atom_id res chain seq x y z
N MET A 1 31.38 21.13 20.72
CA MET A 1 31.29 19.76 21.27
C MET A 1 29.87 19.59 21.81
N PHE A 2 28.98 18.91 21.09
CA PHE A 2 27.65 18.62 21.65
C PHE A 2 27.83 17.63 22.80
N PRO A 3 27.24 17.87 23.98
CA PRO A 3 27.41 16.98 25.13
C PRO A 3 26.95 15.57 24.76
N ALA A 4 27.67 14.55 25.24
CA ALA A 4 27.45 13.14 24.93
C ALA A 4 26.01 12.65 25.21
N ASN A 5 25.27 13.38 26.05
CA ASN A 5 23.85 13.14 26.36
C ASN A 5 22.91 13.59 25.22
N PHE A 6 23.27 14.61 24.44
CA PHE A 6 22.46 15.10 23.33
C PHE A 6 22.51 14.16 22.13
N SER A 7 23.66 13.51 21.88
CA SER A 7 23.80 12.52 20.82
C SER A 7 23.07 11.20 21.15
N THR A 8 23.04 10.79 22.42
CA THR A 8 22.26 9.63 22.88
C THR A 8 20.76 9.90 22.84
N VAL A 9 20.30 11.06 23.29
CA VAL A 9 18.88 11.46 23.18
C VAL A 9 18.44 11.58 21.72
N MET A 10 19.25 12.19 20.85
CA MET A 10 18.98 12.25 19.41
C MET A 10 18.91 10.85 18.78
N ASN A 11 19.83 9.94 19.13
CA ASN A 11 19.82 8.58 18.61
C ASN A 11 18.57 7.81 19.07
N VAL A 12 18.15 7.97 20.34
CA VAL A 12 16.90 7.36 20.84
C VAL A 12 15.70 7.93 20.08
N PHE A 13 15.62 9.25 19.89
CA PHE A 13 14.51 9.88 19.16
C PHE A 13 14.44 9.40 17.70
N LEU A 14 15.59 9.22 17.05
CA LEU A 14 15.68 8.67 15.70
C LEU A 14 15.19 7.22 15.62
N VAL A 15 15.41 6.39 16.65
CA VAL A 15 14.95 4.99 16.68
C VAL A 15 13.43 4.92 16.70
N TRP A 16 12.79 5.86 17.41
CA TRP A 16 11.34 5.91 17.54
C TRP A 16 10.62 6.62 16.39
N LEU A 17 11.34 7.35 15.54
CA LEU A 17 10.76 8.09 14.43
C LEU A 17 10.01 7.18 13.44
N ALA A 18 10.65 6.10 12.98
CA ALA A 18 10.03 5.22 11.98
C ALA A 18 8.78 4.49 12.50
N PRO A 19 8.78 3.91 13.73
CA PRO A 19 7.57 3.40 14.35
C PRO A 19 6.48 4.45 14.60
N ALA A 20 6.85 5.66 15.04
CA ALA A 20 5.89 6.74 15.30
C ALA A 20 5.19 7.21 14.02
N LEU A 21 5.96 7.40 12.94
CA LEU A 21 5.40 7.74 11.62
C LEU A 21 4.50 6.62 11.09
N PHE A 22 4.85 5.36 11.32
CA PHE A 22 4.00 4.24 10.92
C PHE A 22 2.68 4.21 11.70
N LEU A 23 2.70 4.43 13.02
CA LEU A 23 1.49 4.56 13.84
C LEU A 23 0.62 5.72 13.38
N LEU A 24 1.22 6.88 13.10
CA LEU A 24 0.52 8.02 12.53
C LEU A 24 -0.11 7.68 11.17
N GLY A 25 0.60 6.91 10.34
CA GLY A 25 0.08 6.37 9.08
C GLY A 25 -1.17 5.52 9.28
N ILE A 26 -1.17 4.60 10.27
CA ILE A 26 -2.33 3.78 10.62
C ILE A 26 -3.52 4.65 11.06
N PHE A 27 -3.29 5.62 11.95
CA PHE A 27 -4.36 6.54 12.39
C PHE A 27 -4.96 7.33 11.22
N LEU A 28 -4.12 7.87 10.33
CA LEU A 28 -4.58 8.56 9.12
C LEU A 28 -5.29 7.60 8.16
N GLY A 29 -4.84 6.36 8.04
CA GLY A 29 -5.51 5.33 7.23
C GLY A 29 -6.92 5.03 7.74
N ILE A 30 -7.09 4.82 9.05
CA ILE A 30 -8.42 4.62 9.66
C ILE A 30 -9.32 5.83 9.40
N PHE A 31 -8.75 7.02 9.53
CA PHE A 31 -9.46 8.27 9.29
C PHE A 31 -9.94 8.41 7.84
N LEU A 32 -9.07 8.15 6.86
CA LEU A 32 -9.42 8.18 5.44
C LEU A 32 -10.47 7.11 5.10
N PHE A 33 -10.36 5.92 5.71
CA PHE A 33 -11.35 4.85 5.55
C PHE A 33 -12.72 5.25 6.10
N TRP A 34 -12.76 5.80 7.32
CA TRP A 34 -13.99 6.33 7.91
C TRP A 34 -14.62 7.40 7.02
N ARG A 35 -13.83 8.36 6.54
CA ARG A 35 -14.30 9.44 5.66
C ARG A 35 -14.86 8.90 4.34
N ALA A 36 -14.15 7.98 3.69
CA ALA A 36 -14.59 7.36 2.45
C ALA A 36 -15.93 6.63 2.65
N GLY A 37 -16.08 5.89 3.74
CA GLY A 37 -17.35 5.21 4.06
C GLY A 37 -18.49 6.17 4.38
N ARG A 38 -18.21 7.33 4.98
CA ARG A 38 -19.22 8.38 5.22
C ARG A 38 -19.76 8.99 3.93
N HIS A 39 -18.92 9.20 2.93
CA HIS A 39 -19.36 9.68 1.61
C HIS A 39 -20.28 8.69 0.90
N GLU A 40 -20.09 7.39 1.14
CA GLU A 40 -20.98 6.31 0.67
C GLU A 40 -22.17 6.03 1.62
N LEU A 41 -22.44 6.93 2.58
CA LEU A 41 -23.55 6.86 3.55
C LEU A 41 -23.54 5.59 4.43
N ILE A 42 -22.36 5.01 4.67
CA ILE A 42 -22.20 3.88 5.58
C ILE A 42 -22.17 4.39 7.03
N GLU A 43 -22.83 3.67 7.93
CA GLU A 43 -22.86 3.96 9.35
C GLU A 43 -21.45 4.02 9.97
N THR A 44 -21.18 5.06 10.74
CA THR A 44 -19.88 5.29 11.39
C THR A 44 -19.47 4.13 12.30
N GLU A 45 -20.42 3.62 13.09
CA GLU A 45 -20.20 2.51 14.03
C GLU A 45 -19.66 1.28 13.29
N LYS A 46 -20.32 0.91 12.19
CA LYS A 46 -19.92 -0.22 11.36
C LYS A 46 -18.50 -0.06 10.77
N LEU A 47 -18.13 1.14 10.33
CA LEU A 47 -16.80 1.42 9.79
C LEU A 47 -15.73 1.30 10.87
N LEU A 48 -15.95 1.94 12.03
CA LEU A 48 -14.98 1.93 13.12
C LEU A 48 -14.84 0.54 13.75
N ASP A 49 -15.94 -0.18 13.96
CA ASP A 49 -15.91 -1.56 14.44
C ASP A 49 -15.12 -2.46 13.48
N THR A 50 -15.36 -2.33 12.17
CA THR A 50 -14.62 -3.10 11.16
C THR A 50 -13.14 -2.78 11.25
N ALA A 51 -12.76 -1.50 11.37
CA ALA A 51 -11.36 -1.10 11.50
C ALA A 51 -10.72 -1.67 12.78
N VAL A 52 -11.39 -1.59 13.93
CA VAL A 52 -10.88 -2.10 15.21
C VAL A 52 -10.72 -3.61 15.19
N VAL A 53 -11.72 -4.36 14.73
CA VAL A 53 -11.65 -5.82 14.61
C VAL A 53 -10.57 -6.25 13.61
N SER A 54 -10.40 -5.50 12.52
CA SER A 54 -9.33 -5.73 11.54
C SER A 54 -7.94 -5.50 12.14
N LEU A 55 -7.76 -4.45 12.96
CA LEU A 55 -6.50 -4.17 13.65
C LEU A 55 -6.15 -5.23 14.70
N LEU A 56 -7.13 -5.66 15.49
CA LEU A 56 -6.93 -6.75 16.46
C LEU A 56 -6.54 -8.05 15.75
N GLY A 57 -7.19 -8.36 14.64
CA GLY A 57 -6.80 -9.48 13.77
C GLY A 57 -5.38 -9.33 13.23
N ALA A 58 -5.01 -8.14 12.76
CA ALA A 58 -3.66 -7.87 12.27
C ALA A 58 -2.58 -8.12 13.34
N ILE A 59 -2.80 -7.68 14.58
CA ILE A 59 -1.87 -7.89 15.70
C ILE A 59 -1.77 -9.39 16.04
N LEU A 60 -2.91 -10.09 16.11
CA LEU A 60 -2.94 -11.52 16.42
C LEU A 60 -2.21 -12.36 15.36
N PHE A 61 -2.60 -12.22 14.09
CA PHE A 61 -2.05 -13.05 13.01
C PHE A 61 -0.62 -12.67 12.65
N SER A 62 -0.22 -11.40 12.77
CA SER A 62 1.20 -11.03 12.61
C SER A 62 2.10 -11.75 13.60
N ARG A 63 1.63 -11.97 14.84
CA ARG A 63 2.37 -12.75 15.84
C ARG A 63 2.38 -14.25 15.52
N ILE A 64 1.23 -14.81 15.14
CA ILE A 64 1.11 -16.23 14.79
C ILE A 64 2.01 -16.57 13.60
N PHE A 65 1.97 -15.78 12.53
CA PHE A 65 2.78 -16.01 11.34
C PHE A 65 4.27 -15.86 11.64
N ASP A 66 4.65 -14.86 12.46
CA ASP A 66 6.04 -14.72 12.88
C ASP A 66 6.55 -15.96 13.64
N PHE A 67 5.73 -16.52 14.52
CA PHE A 67 6.03 -17.75 15.25
C PHE A 67 6.18 -18.96 14.31
N LEU A 68 5.31 -19.09 13.31
CA LEU A 68 5.35 -20.19 12.34
C LEU A 68 6.56 -20.10 11.40
N ILE A 69 6.85 -18.90 10.87
CA ILE A 69 7.95 -18.69 9.92
C ILE A 69 9.31 -18.81 10.62
N ARG A 70 9.42 -18.31 11.86
CA ARG A 70 10.65 -18.36 12.66
C ARG A 70 10.61 -19.47 13.71
N SER A 71 10.06 -20.62 13.36
CA SER A 71 9.88 -21.76 14.26
C SER A 71 11.18 -22.21 14.95
N GLN A 72 12.32 -22.12 14.26
CA GLN A 72 13.64 -22.43 14.82
C GLN A 72 14.05 -21.49 15.96
N PHE A 73 13.72 -20.19 15.86
CA PHE A 73 13.99 -19.20 16.91
C PHE A 73 13.12 -19.45 18.15
N TYR A 74 11.85 -19.81 17.93
CA TYR A 74 10.90 -20.04 19.00
C TYR A 74 10.92 -21.46 19.59
N GLN A 75 11.56 -22.43 18.92
CA GLN A 75 11.63 -23.83 19.35
C GLN A 75 10.24 -24.40 19.70
N TRP A 76 9.20 -23.99 18.97
CA TRP A 76 7.79 -24.40 19.19
C TRP A 76 7.23 -24.17 20.60
N SER A 77 7.81 -23.25 21.39
CA SER A 77 7.32 -22.96 22.74
C SER A 77 6.16 -21.95 22.72
N PHE A 78 4.96 -22.38 23.12
CA PHE A 78 3.78 -21.51 23.25
C PHE A 78 3.98 -20.34 24.22
N LYS A 79 4.84 -20.50 25.24
CA LYS A 79 5.20 -19.39 26.14
C LYS A 79 5.84 -18.24 25.36
N LYS A 80 6.75 -18.55 24.42
CA LYS A 80 7.42 -17.53 23.60
C LYS A 80 6.49 -16.87 22.59
N LEU A 81 5.39 -17.53 22.20
CA LEU A 81 4.35 -16.93 21.35
C LEU A 81 3.63 -15.78 22.08
N ILE A 82 3.26 -15.98 23.35
CA ILE A 82 2.45 -15.02 24.13
C ILE A 82 3.32 -13.89 24.71
N PHE A 83 4.55 -14.17 25.15
CA PHE A 83 5.43 -13.16 25.74
C PHE A 83 6.12 -12.27 24.69
N VAL A 84 5.35 -11.30 24.15
CA VAL A 84 5.83 -10.35 23.12
C VAL A 84 6.96 -9.45 23.63
N ASN A 85 6.92 -9.05 24.91
CA ASN A 85 7.95 -8.16 25.49
C ASN A 85 9.34 -8.81 25.55
N ALA A 86 9.39 -10.13 25.81
CA ALA A 86 10.64 -10.88 25.87
C ALA A 86 11.14 -11.32 24.48
N TYR A 87 10.21 -11.61 23.55
CA TYR A 87 10.54 -12.10 22.21
C TYR A 87 9.93 -11.19 21.15
N TRP A 88 10.72 -10.25 20.65
CA TRP A 88 10.30 -9.25 19.68
C TRP A 88 10.06 -9.89 18.30
N GLY A 89 8.87 -9.67 17.73
CA GLY A 89 8.54 -10.29 16.45
C GLY A 89 7.11 -10.12 15.99
N PHE A 90 6.95 -9.55 14.79
CA PHE A 90 5.70 -9.47 14.06
C PHE A 90 5.99 -9.64 12.57
N ASP A 91 5.15 -10.44 11.89
CA ASP A 91 5.23 -10.62 10.45
C ASP A 91 4.22 -9.72 9.74
N TYR A 92 4.72 -8.98 8.75
CA TYR A 92 3.93 -8.00 7.99
C TYR A 92 2.82 -8.68 7.16
N TYR A 93 3.10 -9.82 6.54
CA TYR A 93 2.11 -10.54 5.73
C TYR A 93 1.08 -11.24 6.59
N GLY A 94 1.49 -11.76 7.76
CA GLY A 94 0.57 -12.18 8.81
C GLY A 94 -0.37 -11.06 9.25
N ALA A 95 0.12 -9.82 9.36
CA ALA A 95 -0.71 -8.67 9.69
C ALA A 95 -1.78 -8.40 8.62
N LEU A 96 -1.38 -8.36 7.34
CA LEU A 96 -2.30 -8.15 6.22
C LEU A 96 -3.34 -9.27 6.11
N PHE A 97 -2.93 -10.53 6.30
CA PHE A 97 -3.82 -11.67 6.32
C PHE A 97 -4.83 -11.57 7.47
N GLY A 98 -4.37 -11.24 8.68
CA GLY A 98 -5.23 -11.05 9.83
C GLY A 98 -6.23 -9.92 9.64
N LEU A 99 -5.78 -8.80 9.10
CA LEU A 99 -6.62 -7.65 8.76
C LEU A 99 -7.76 -8.07 7.81
N ALA A 100 -7.44 -8.80 6.73
CA ALA A 100 -8.43 -9.26 5.77
C ALA A 100 -9.40 -10.27 6.38
N VAL A 101 -8.89 -11.30 7.08
CA VAL A 101 -9.70 -12.40 7.62
C VAL A 101 -10.62 -11.95 8.74
N SER A 102 -10.15 -11.18 9.72
CA SER A 102 -11.01 -10.72 10.81
C SER A 102 -12.05 -9.70 10.32
N GLY A 103 -11.68 -8.83 9.38
CA GLY A 103 -12.62 -7.93 8.71
C GLY A 103 -13.69 -8.70 7.94
N LEU A 104 -13.30 -9.74 7.18
CA LEU A 104 -14.22 -10.64 6.49
C LEU A 104 -15.21 -11.31 7.44
N ILE A 105 -14.71 -11.90 8.54
CA ILE A 105 -15.54 -12.59 9.54
C ILE A 105 -16.53 -11.60 10.16
N TYR A 106 -16.07 -10.43 10.61
CA TYR A 106 -16.94 -9.42 11.21
C TYR A 106 -18.05 -8.97 10.25
N LEU A 107 -17.70 -8.65 9.00
CA LEU A 107 -18.64 -8.20 7.99
C LEU A 107 -19.63 -9.30 7.60
N ALA A 108 -19.19 -10.57 7.55
CA ALA A 108 -20.06 -11.72 7.33
C ALA A 108 -21.08 -11.88 8.48
N LEU A 109 -20.63 -11.76 9.73
CA LEU A 109 -21.52 -11.80 10.92
C LEU A 109 -22.56 -10.67 10.89
N LYS A 110 -22.17 -9.48 10.41
CA LYS A 110 -23.05 -8.32 10.26
C LYS A 110 -23.82 -8.27 8.94
N ARG A 111 -23.76 -9.33 8.11
CA ARG A 111 -24.40 -9.43 6.79
C ARG A 111 -24.14 -8.21 5.88
N ALA A 112 -22.93 -7.66 5.99
CA ALA A 112 -22.51 -6.50 5.23
C ALA A 112 -21.87 -6.91 3.89
N ASN A 113 -21.96 -6.04 2.89
CA ASN A 113 -21.28 -6.28 1.61
C ASN A 113 -19.77 -6.06 1.77
N PHE A 114 -19.03 -7.15 1.91
CA PHE A 114 -17.56 -7.13 2.03
C PHE A 114 -16.90 -6.40 0.87
N LEU A 115 -17.34 -6.61 -0.37
CA LEU A 115 -16.69 -6.05 -1.55
C LEU A 115 -16.77 -4.52 -1.58
N GLN A 116 -17.87 -3.95 -1.10
CA GLN A 116 -18.02 -2.49 -0.98
C GLN A 116 -17.07 -1.93 0.07
N ILE A 117 -16.99 -2.56 1.24
CA ILE A 117 -16.08 -2.13 2.31
C ILE A 117 -14.61 -2.31 1.87
N PHE A 118 -14.33 -3.37 1.13
CA PHE A 118 -13.00 -3.64 0.61
C PHE A 118 -12.56 -2.61 -0.43
N ASP A 119 -13.46 -2.17 -1.31
CA ASP A 119 -13.19 -1.05 -2.22
C ASP A 119 -12.86 0.25 -1.47
N LEU A 120 -13.59 0.52 -0.39
CA LEU A 120 -13.35 1.71 0.45
C LEU A 120 -12.04 1.63 1.22
N ALA A 121 -11.62 0.42 1.62
CA ALA A 121 -10.36 0.21 2.33
C ALA A 121 -9.13 0.25 1.41
N ALA A 122 -9.28 0.03 0.10
CA ALA A 122 -8.16 -0.09 -0.83
C ALA A 122 -7.21 1.12 -0.82
N ALA A 123 -7.73 2.35 -1.02
CA ALA A 123 -6.90 3.55 -1.00
C ALA A 123 -6.27 3.82 0.39
N PRO A 124 -7.02 3.80 1.49
CA PRO A 124 -6.46 3.98 2.84
C PRO A 124 -5.36 2.96 3.20
N VAL A 125 -5.53 1.68 2.85
CA VAL A 125 -4.51 0.65 3.12
C VAL A 125 -3.23 0.92 2.33
N VAL A 126 -3.35 1.31 1.06
CA VAL A 126 -2.18 1.73 0.27
C VAL A 126 -1.52 2.97 0.88
N PHE A 127 -2.31 3.93 1.38
CA PHE A 127 -1.76 5.12 2.04
C PHE A 127 -0.92 4.75 3.27
N VAL A 128 -1.37 3.81 4.11
CA VAL A 128 -0.58 3.30 5.24
C VAL A 128 0.75 2.70 4.76
N GLN A 129 0.74 1.97 3.64
CA GLN A 129 1.94 1.38 3.04
C GLN A 129 2.92 2.45 2.54
N ILE A 130 2.42 3.53 1.93
CA ILE A 130 3.24 4.69 1.53
C ILE A 130 3.97 5.25 2.76
N VAL A 131 3.24 5.52 3.85
CA VAL A 131 3.82 6.09 5.06
C VAL A 131 4.83 5.12 5.70
N TYR A 132 4.55 3.83 5.70
CA TYR A 132 5.46 2.79 6.20
C TYR A 132 6.79 2.72 5.43
N TYR A 133 6.75 2.70 4.10
CA TYR A 133 7.98 2.63 3.30
C TYR A 133 8.74 3.95 3.32
N LEU A 134 8.04 5.09 3.38
CA LEU A 134 8.66 6.39 3.59
C LEU A 134 9.36 6.45 4.95
N SER A 135 8.71 5.97 6.02
CA SER A 135 9.29 6.00 7.37
C SER A 135 10.52 5.11 7.48
N LYS A 136 10.52 3.94 6.83
CA LYS A 136 11.71 3.07 6.72
C LYS A 136 12.83 3.71 5.92
N PHE A 137 12.50 4.33 4.78
CA PHE A 137 13.48 5.03 3.96
C PHE A 137 14.15 6.17 4.73
N LEU A 138 13.35 7.02 5.38
CA LEU A 138 13.86 8.13 6.19
C LEU A 138 14.66 7.62 7.38
N GLY A 139 14.13 6.62 8.11
CA GLY A 139 14.80 6.01 9.26
C GLY A 139 16.17 5.43 8.89
N ALA A 140 16.28 4.69 7.78
CA ALA A 140 17.54 4.12 7.33
C ALA A 140 18.59 5.19 6.99
N ASN A 141 18.21 6.23 6.25
CA ASN A 141 19.13 7.29 5.86
C ASN A 141 19.54 8.19 7.04
N LEU A 142 18.61 8.48 7.95
CA LEU A 142 18.89 9.28 9.15
C LEU A 142 19.77 8.52 10.15
N MET A 143 19.56 7.21 10.31
CA MET A 143 20.36 6.36 11.21
C MET A 143 21.82 6.23 10.76
N LEU A 144 22.04 6.18 9.45
CA LEU A 144 23.40 6.04 8.90
C LEU A 144 24.18 7.37 8.91
N LYS A 145 23.58 8.48 9.37
CA LYS A 145 24.15 9.84 9.33
C LYS A 145 24.76 10.18 7.96
N GLN A 146 24.17 9.66 6.89
CA GLN A 146 24.70 9.83 5.55
C GLN A 146 24.33 11.21 5.02
N VAL A 147 25.34 11.93 4.50
CA VAL A 147 25.16 13.23 3.82
C VAL A 147 24.54 13.04 2.42
N SER A 148 24.67 11.85 1.85
CA SER A 148 24.06 11.44 0.57
C SER A 148 22.87 10.51 0.80
N PHE A 149 21.71 10.85 0.20
CA PHE A 149 20.55 9.97 0.18
C PHE A 149 20.86 8.72 -0.64
N ASN A 150 20.90 7.55 0.01
CA ASN A 150 21.03 6.29 -0.70
C ASN A 150 19.64 5.80 -1.14
N LEU A 151 19.41 5.73 -2.45
CA LEU A 151 18.18 5.20 -3.03
C LEU A 151 18.13 3.68 -2.80
N ASN A 152 17.57 3.28 -1.67
CA ASN A 152 17.43 1.89 -1.27
C ASN A 152 16.10 1.29 -1.79
N LYS A 153 15.93 -0.02 -1.58
CA LYS A 153 14.69 -0.72 -1.95
C LYS A 153 13.41 -0.08 -1.40
N ASP A 154 13.45 0.46 -0.19
CA ASP A 154 12.28 1.04 0.48
C ASP A 154 11.79 2.32 -0.24
N PHE A 155 12.70 3.09 -0.85
CA PHE A 155 12.35 4.23 -1.69
C PHE A 155 11.54 3.81 -2.92
N PHE A 156 11.94 2.72 -3.59
CA PHE A 156 11.21 2.20 -4.75
C PHE A 156 9.81 1.71 -4.34
N TYR A 157 9.69 0.97 -3.23
CA TYR A 157 8.38 0.59 -2.69
C TYR A 157 7.51 1.83 -2.44
N PHE A 158 8.04 2.87 -1.78
CA PHE A 158 7.31 4.13 -1.55
C PHE A 158 6.77 4.74 -2.86
N ILE A 159 7.59 4.86 -3.91
CA ILE A 159 7.16 5.41 -5.20
C ILE A 159 6.04 4.56 -5.81
N PHE A 160 6.20 3.23 -5.82
CA PHE A 160 5.21 2.36 -6.44
C PHE A 160 3.87 2.39 -5.70
N TYR A 161 3.87 2.36 -4.36
CA TYR A 161 2.64 2.51 -3.60
C TYR A 161 2.00 3.89 -3.81
N PHE A 162 2.80 4.95 -3.93
CA PHE A 162 2.30 6.27 -4.27
C PHE A 162 1.60 6.31 -5.64
N LEU A 163 2.18 5.65 -6.65
CA LEU A 163 1.56 5.52 -7.97
C LEU A 163 0.23 4.74 -7.90
N ILE A 164 0.19 3.63 -7.16
CA ILE A 164 -1.05 2.84 -6.97
C ILE A 164 -2.13 3.70 -6.31
N TYR A 165 -1.80 4.39 -5.21
CA TYR A 165 -2.72 5.28 -4.51
C TYR A 165 -3.28 6.35 -5.44
N PHE A 166 -2.39 7.02 -6.18
CA PHE A 166 -2.77 8.05 -7.13
C PHE A 166 -3.72 7.55 -8.21
N VAL A 167 -3.48 6.34 -8.73
CA VAL A 167 -4.38 5.71 -9.71
C VAL A 167 -5.73 5.38 -9.10
N ILE A 168 -5.77 4.81 -7.89
CA ILE A 168 -7.03 4.50 -7.19
C ILE A 168 -7.85 5.78 -6.96
N VAL A 169 -7.25 6.83 -6.41
CA VAL A 169 -7.92 8.12 -6.15
C VAL A 169 -8.38 8.81 -7.45
N ARG A 170 -7.60 8.72 -8.53
CA ARG A 170 -8.03 9.23 -9.85
C ARG A 170 -9.21 8.44 -10.41
N LEU A 171 -9.26 7.13 -10.16
CA LEU A 171 -10.31 6.26 -10.66
C LEU A 171 -11.57 6.27 -9.77
N SER A 172 -11.48 6.65 -8.49
CA SER A 172 -12.61 6.72 -7.57
C SER A 172 -13.69 7.70 -8.04
N ALA A 173 -13.30 8.74 -8.80
CA ALA A 173 -14.24 9.65 -9.45
C ALA A 173 -15.16 8.98 -10.50
N LYS A 174 -14.87 7.74 -10.91
CA LYS A 174 -15.66 6.99 -11.89
C LYS A 174 -16.37 5.82 -11.20
N ARG A 175 -17.68 5.69 -11.43
CA ARG A 175 -18.45 4.54 -10.93
C ARG A 175 -17.95 3.23 -11.56
N ARG A 176 -17.75 2.22 -10.73
CA ARG A 176 -17.31 0.86 -11.11
C ARG A 176 -18.15 -0.19 -10.39
N HIS A 177 -17.99 -1.45 -10.77
CA HIS A 177 -18.62 -2.56 -10.04
C HIS A 177 -18.00 -2.70 -8.65
N ALA A 178 -18.76 -3.25 -7.70
CA ALA A 178 -18.25 -3.54 -6.36
C ALA A 178 -17.07 -4.53 -6.43
N GLY A 179 -16.07 -4.31 -5.57
CA GLY A 179 -14.83 -5.05 -5.52
C GLY A 179 -13.79 -4.65 -6.56
N PHE A 180 -14.06 -3.64 -7.41
CA PHE A 180 -13.11 -3.20 -8.44
C PHE A 180 -11.82 -2.65 -7.85
N PHE A 181 -11.91 -1.72 -6.89
CA PHE A 181 -10.75 -1.07 -6.29
C PHE A 181 -9.98 -2.02 -5.37
N GLY A 182 -10.70 -2.91 -4.67
CA GLY A 182 -10.10 -3.99 -3.90
C GLY A 182 -9.32 -4.98 -4.78
N CYS A 183 -9.90 -5.43 -5.90
CA CYS A 183 -9.18 -6.30 -6.85
C CYS A 183 -8.00 -5.57 -7.51
N PHE A 184 -8.18 -4.28 -7.83
CA PHE A 184 -7.09 -3.41 -8.31
C PHE A 184 -5.93 -3.41 -7.32
N TYR A 185 -6.21 -3.16 -6.05
CA TYR A 185 -5.21 -3.20 -4.99
C TYR A 185 -4.49 -4.55 -4.94
N LEU A 186 -5.22 -5.67 -4.84
CA LEU A 186 -4.61 -7.01 -4.70
C LEU A 186 -3.68 -7.34 -5.88
N VAL A 187 -4.14 -7.12 -7.11
CA VAL A 187 -3.36 -7.47 -8.31
C VAL A 187 -2.14 -6.58 -8.45
N PHE A 188 -2.31 -5.25 -8.39
CA PHE A 188 -1.20 -4.34 -8.66
C PHE A 188 -0.16 -4.38 -7.54
N VAL A 189 -0.57 -4.42 -6.27
CA VAL A 189 0.38 -4.53 -5.15
C VAL A 189 1.17 -5.84 -5.23
N ALA A 190 0.51 -6.98 -5.50
CA ALA A 190 1.21 -8.26 -5.61
C ALA A 190 2.19 -8.31 -6.79
N VAL A 191 1.79 -7.81 -7.97
CA VAL A 191 2.69 -7.70 -9.13
C VAL A 191 3.90 -6.83 -8.81
N PHE A 192 3.71 -5.66 -8.21
CA PHE A 192 4.82 -4.77 -7.89
C PHE A 192 5.74 -5.36 -6.81
N ASN A 193 5.19 -5.99 -5.78
CA ASN A 193 5.99 -6.57 -4.72
C ASN A 193 6.81 -7.77 -5.22
N LEU A 194 6.25 -8.61 -6.08
CA LEU A 194 7.00 -9.68 -6.73
C LEU A 194 8.11 -9.13 -7.62
N THR A 195 7.80 -8.18 -8.51
CA THR A 195 8.80 -7.62 -9.46
C THR A 195 9.94 -6.91 -8.76
N LEU A 196 9.68 -6.12 -7.72
CA LEU A 196 10.72 -5.48 -6.92
C LEU A 196 11.57 -6.51 -6.18
N ARG A 197 10.95 -7.52 -5.58
CA ARG A 197 11.68 -8.57 -4.86
C ARG A 197 12.59 -9.38 -5.78
N PHE A 198 12.14 -9.73 -6.98
CA PHE A 198 12.98 -10.40 -7.99
C PHE A 198 14.10 -9.50 -8.50
N SER A 199 13.82 -8.21 -8.74
CA SER A 199 14.83 -7.23 -9.18
C SER A 199 15.95 -7.07 -8.14
N PHE A 200 15.60 -6.90 -6.87
CA PHE A 200 16.59 -6.73 -5.79
C PHE A 200 17.29 -8.00 -5.35
N SER A 201 16.76 -9.18 -5.69
CA SER A 201 17.42 -10.48 -5.46
C SER A 201 18.32 -10.91 -6.63
N LEU A 202 18.51 -10.05 -7.64
CA LEU A 202 19.30 -10.34 -8.85
C LEU A 202 18.83 -11.64 -9.54
N GLY A 203 17.51 -11.90 -9.53
CA GLY A 203 16.94 -13.10 -10.12
C GLY A 203 17.13 -14.40 -9.33
N ARG A 204 17.71 -14.35 -8.12
CA ARG A 204 17.76 -15.52 -7.23
C ARG A 204 16.39 -15.77 -6.59
N ILE A 205 15.99 -17.03 -6.51
CA ILE A 205 14.76 -17.42 -5.79
C ILE A 205 14.94 -17.04 -4.31
N PRO A 206 14.10 -16.15 -3.75
CA PRO A 206 14.22 -15.76 -2.35
C PRO A 206 13.99 -16.98 -1.44
N SER A 207 14.86 -17.20 -0.46
CA SER A 207 14.75 -18.30 0.51
C SER A 207 14.41 -17.79 1.92
N GLY A 208 13.91 -18.68 2.79
CA GLY A 208 13.52 -18.34 4.15
C GLY A 208 12.34 -17.37 4.22
N LYS A 209 12.45 -16.33 5.06
CA LYS A 209 11.37 -15.33 5.27
C LYS A 209 10.98 -14.61 3.97
N GLU A 210 11.96 -14.23 3.16
CA GLU A 210 11.74 -13.54 1.89
C GLU A 210 11.05 -14.46 0.85
N GLY A 211 11.34 -15.76 0.89
CA GLY A 211 10.67 -16.76 0.07
C GLY A 211 9.20 -16.94 0.45
N TRP A 212 8.91 -17.02 1.74
CA TRP A 212 7.53 -17.10 2.23
C TRP A 212 6.71 -15.88 1.82
N HIS A 213 7.30 -14.69 1.88
CA HIS A 213 6.68 -13.46 1.43
C HIS A 213 6.36 -13.48 -0.07
N ALA A 214 7.27 -14.01 -0.91
CA ALA A 214 7.02 -14.17 -2.34
C ALA A 214 5.87 -15.15 -2.63
N VAL A 215 5.80 -16.27 -1.90
CA VAL A 215 4.69 -17.24 -2.02
C VAL A 215 3.36 -16.59 -1.64
N PHE A 216 3.32 -15.82 -0.56
CA PHE A 216 2.13 -15.11 -0.14
C PHE A 216 1.64 -14.13 -1.22
N GLU A 217 2.55 -13.33 -1.80
CA GLU A 217 2.20 -12.39 -2.88
C GLU A 217 1.70 -13.11 -4.13
N ALA A 218 2.30 -14.25 -4.49
CA ALA A 218 1.81 -15.06 -5.60
C ALA A 218 0.39 -15.58 -5.35
N ALA A 219 0.11 -16.04 -4.12
CA ALA A 219 -1.24 -16.47 -3.73
C ALA A 219 -2.25 -15.31 -3.79
N VAL A 220 -1.87 -14.12 -3.31
CA VAL A 220 -2.68 -12.90 -3.40
C VAL A 220 -2.94 -12.50 -4.85
N LEU A 221 -1.92 -12.61 -5.72
CA LEU A 221 -2.07 -12.31 -7.14
C LEU A 221 -3.06 -13.25 -7.82
N ILE A 222 -2.96 -14.55 -7.57
CA ILE A 222 -3.87 -15.56 -8.13
C ILE A 222 -5.30 -15.28 -7.66
N LEU A 223 -5.49 -15.03 -6.35
CA LEU A 223 -6.79 -14.69 -5.79
C LEU A 223 -7.35 -13.39 -6.37
N GLY A 224 -6.53 -12.34 -6.46
CA GLY A 224 -6.92 -11.04 -7.00
C GLY A 224 -7.33 -11.12 -8.46
N LEU A 225 -6.57 -11.86 -9.28
CA LEU A 225 -6.93 -12.10 -10.69
C LEU A 225 -8.23 -12.89 -10.79
N PHE A 226 -8.38 -13.96 -10.01
CA PHE A 226 -9.60 -14.76 -9.99
C PHE A 226 -10.83 -13.90 -9.66
N LEU A 227 -10.77 -13.13 -8.56
CA LEU A 227 -11.84 -12.23 -8.15
C LEU A 227 -12.13 -11.17 -9.21
N TRP A 228 -11.10 -10.59 -9.83
CA TRP A 228 -11.28 -9.58 -10.86
C TRP A 228 -12.05 -10.13 -12.05
N TYR A 229 -11.59 -11.25 -12.64
CA TYR A 229 -12.23 -11.84 -13.81
C TYR A 229 -13.65 -12.31 -13.51
N PHE A 230 -13.87 -12.87 -12.31
CA PHE A 230 -15.17 -13.33 -11.86
C PHE A 230 -16.16 -12.16 -11.66
N LEU A 231 -15.78 -11.13 -10.91
CA LEU A 231 -16.64 -9.98 -10.59
C LEU A 231 -16.92 -9.10 -11.81
N ALA A 232 -15.91 -8.88 -12.65
CA ALA A 232 -16.05 -8.04 -13.84
C ALA A 232 -16.67 -8.79 -15.03
N ARG A 233 -16.96 -10.10 -14.89
CA ARG A 233 -17.45 -10.99 -15.97
C ARG A 233 -16.64 -10.85 -17.27
N ARG A 234 -15.33 -10.63 -17.16
CA ARG A 234 -14.45 -10.38 -18.30
C ARG A 234 -14.03 -11.67 -18.95
N LYS A 235 -13.88 -11.65 -20.28
CA LYS A 235 -13.34 -12.79 -21.03
C LYS A 235 -11.86 -12.57 -21.28
N LEU A 236 -11.02 -13.53 -20.85
CA LEU A 236 -9.58 -13.51 -21.08
C LEU A 236 -9.20 -13.26 -22.55
N LYS A 237 -9.98 -13.83 -23.49
CA LYS A 237 -9.76 -13.65 -24.93
C LYS A 237 -9.84 -12.18 -25.37
N GLU A 238 -10.74 -11.39 -24.80
CA GLU A 238 -10.89 -9.98 -25.14
C GLU A 238 -9.75 -9.14 -24.56
N ASP A 239 -9.33 -9.45 -23.33
CA ASP A 239 -8.20 -8.77 -22.69
C ASP A 239 -6.89 -9.06 -23.42
N VAL A 240 -6.63 -10.32 -23.81
CA VAL A 240 -5.46 -10.69 -24.62
C VAL A 240 -5.47 -9.96 -25.96
N LYS A 241 -6.61 -9.88 -26.66
CA LYS A 241 -6.74 -9.11 -27.90
C LYS A 241 -6.43 -7.63 -27.68
N SER A 242 -6.93 -7.04 -26.59
CA SER A 242 -6.68 -5.62 -26.27
C SER A 242 -5.20 -5.36 -25.98
N LEU A 243 -4.53 -6.27 -25.26
CA LEU A 243 -3.10 -6.19 -24.98
C LEU A 243 -2.28 -6.33 -26.25
N VAL A 244 -2.59 -7.31 -27.10
CA VAL A 244 -1.92 -7.49 -28.40
C VAL A 244 -2.13 -6.24 -29.28
N ALA A 245 -3.35 -5.70 -29.33
CA ALA A 245 -3.63 -4.47 -30.06
C ALA A 245 -2.82 -3.29 -29.50
N PHE A 246 -2.70 -3.17 -28.17
CA PHE A 246 -1.89 -2.14 -27.53
C PHE A 246 -0.39 -2.28 -27.85
N PHE A 247 0.15 -3.51 -27.83
CA PHE A 247 1.54 -3.77 -28.22
C PHE A 247 1.78 -3.43 -29.68
N LEU A 248 0.88 -3.85 -30.58
CA LEU A 248 0.96 -3.52 -32.01
C LEU A 248 0.89 -2.00 -32.24
N LEU A 249 -0.05 -1.32 -31.61
CA LEU A 249 -0.17 0.14 -31.65
C LEU A 249 1.09 0.83 -31.14
N SER A 250 1.69 0.31 -30.06
CA SER A 250 2.95 0.83 -29.54
C SER A 250 4.10 0.65 -30.54
N ILE A 251 4.21 -0.52 -31.17
CA ILE A 251 5.24 -0.78 -32.20
C ILE A 251 5.03 0.15 -33.40
N PHE A 252 3.81 0.28 -33.91
CA PHE A 252 3.50 1.18 -35.02
C PHE A 252 3.79 2.63 -34.67
N ARG A 253 3.45 3.06 -33.45
CA ARG A 253 3.75 4.40 -32.96
C ARG A 253 5.26 4.63 -32.87
N THR A 254 6.03 3.68 -32.34
CA THR A 254 7.49 3.77 -32.28
C THR A 254 8.09 3.84 -33.68
N LYS A 255 7.63 3.00 -34.61
CA LYS A 255 8.06 3.06 -36.02
C LYS A 255 7.76 4.44 -36.63
N ARG A 256 6.57 4.99 -36.37
CA ARG A 256 6.15 6.29 -36.90
C ARG A 256 6.99 7.45 -36.35
N ILE A 257 7.28 7.43 -35.05
CA ILE A 257 8.20 8.37 -34.38
C ILE A 257 9.60 8.29 -35.01
N LEU A 258 10.09 7.09 -35.33
CA LEU A 258 11.42 6.92 -35.95
C LEU A 258 11.47 7.38 -37.42
N THR A 259 10.36 7.27 -38.15
CA THR A 259 10.31 7.60 -39.59
C THR A 259 9.89 9.03 -39.90
N SER A 260 9.16 9.72 -39.00
CA SER A 260 8.63 11.07 -39.22
C SER A 260 9.34 12.09 -38.34
N GLN A 261 9.97 13.10 -38.96
CA GLN A 261 10.64 14.19 -38.24
C GLN A 261 9.66 15.00 -37.37
N GLU A 262 8.41 15.15 -37.80
CA GLU A 262 7.40 15.91 -37.03
C GLU A 262 6.97 15.16 -35.76
N GLU A 263 6.76 13.84 -35.84
CA GLU A 263 6.43 13.02 -34.67
C GLU A 263 7.63 12.84 -33.74
N ALA A 264 8.84 12.71 -34.29
CA ALA A 264 10.09 12.72 -33.52
C ALA A 264 10.25 14.04 -32.74
N GLY A 265 9.98 15.19 -33.38
CA GLY A 265 10.02 16.50 -32.73
C GLY A 265 9.01 16.63 -31.59
N LYS A 266 7.76 16.18 -31.80
CA LYS A 266 6.72 16.15 -30.74
C LYS A 266 7.11 15.22 -29.59
N PHE A 267 7.68 14.06 -29.89
CA PHE A 267 8.16 13.12 -28.87
C PHE A 267 9.32 13.70 -28.08
N ALA A 268 10.34 14.26 -28.73
CA ALA A 268 11.49 14.91 -28.08
C ALA A 268 11.04 16.05 -27.16
N LYS A 269 10.11 16.89 -27.62
CA LYS A 269 9.48 17.94 -26.78
C LYS A 269 8.79 17.33 -25.56
N THR A 270 8.04 16.24 -25.75
CA THR A 270 7.36 15.54 -24.65
C THR A 270 8.36 15.00 -23.63
N VAL A 271 9.42 14.31 -24.08
CA VAL A 271 10.50 13.77 -23.24
C VAL A 271 11.20 14.89 -22.46
N LEU A 272 11.48 16.02 -23.11
CA LEU A 272 12.12 17.17 -22.47
C LEU A 272 11.24 17.81 -21.38
N PHE A 273 9.91 17.76 -21.54
CA PHE A 273 8.95 18.21 -20.52
C PHE A 273 8.54 17.11 -19.51
N VAL A 274 8.99 15.86 -19.65
CA VAL A 274 8.69 14.79 -18.68
C VAL A 274 9.05 15.19 -17.25
N PRO A 275 10.25 15.75 -16.96
CA PRO A 275 10.61 16.15 -15.59
C PRO A 275 9.62 17.18 -15.03
N LEU A 276 9.29 18.20 -15.82
CA LEU A 276 8.37 19.26 -15.41
C LEU A 276 6.94 18.73 -15.21
N ASN A 277 6.48 17.84 -16.09
CA ASN A 277 5.17 17.19 -15.98
C ASN A 277 5.09 16.22 -14.79
N LEU A 278 6.18 15.52 -14.46
CA LEU A 278 6.29 14.66 -13.29
C LEU A 278 6.23 15.49 -12.01
N VAL A 279 7.01 16.58 -11.92
CA VAL A 279 6.96 17.51 -10.77
C VAL A 279 5.57 18.08 -10.59
N ARG A 280 4.93 18.53 -11.69
CA ARG A 280 3.55 19.04 -11.64
C ARG A 280 2.56 17.97 -11.20
N SER A 281 2.70 16.73 -11.68
CA SER A 281 1.83 15.61 -11.29
C SER A 281 2.03 15.22 -9.83
N PHE A 282 3.27 15.18 -9.35
CA PHE A 282 3.61 14.91 -7.96
C PHE A 282 3.06 16.02 -7.05
N TYR A 283 3.27 17.28 -7.40
CA TYR A 283 2.70 18.43 -6.68
C TYR A 283 1.17 18.34 -6.60
N LEU A 284 0.50 18.00 -7.71
CA LEU A 284 -0.95 17.81 -7.70
C LEU A 284 -1.36 16.65 -6.79
N ALA A 285 -0.67 15.51 -6.86
CA ALA A 285 -0.96 14.34 -6.03
C ALA A 285 -0.79 14.65 -4.53
N VAL A 286 0.31 15.29 -4.15
CA VAL A 286 0.54 15.75 -2.77
C VAL A 286 -0.51 16.77 -2.36
N ARG A 287 -0.80 17.76 -3.20
CA ARG A 287 -1.84 18.76 -2.94
C ARG A 287 -3.20 18.11 -2.74
N PHE A 288 -3.56 17.12 -3.55
CA PHE A 288 -4.81 16.36 -3.39
C PHE A 288 -4.83 15.58 -2.08
N ALA A 289 -3.76 14.86 -1.75
CA ALA A 289 -3.67 14.14 -0.48
C ALA A 289 -3.78 15.08 0.73
N VAL A 290 -3.11 16.24 0.69
CA VAL A 290 -3.19 17.25 1.75
C VAL A 290 -4.60 17.86 1.83
N LEU A 291 -5.22 18.20 0.71
CA LEU A 291 -6.61 18.66 0.67
C LEU A 291 -7.57 17.60 1.20
N GLU A 292 -7.33 16.33 0.90
CA GLU A 292 -8.14 15.21 1.36
C GLU A 292 -8.02 15.02 2.88
N ILE A 293 -6.81 15.17 3.43
CA ILE A 293 -6.62 15.18 4.89
C ILE A 293 -7.27 16.42 5.53
N TYR A 294 -7.08 17.61 4.94
CA TYR A 294 -7.60 18.87 5.47
C TYR A 294 -9.13 18.91 5.47
N LEU A 295 -9.77 18.59 4.34
CA LEU A 295 -11.22 18.56 4.23
C LEU A 295 -11.82 17.52 5.18
N GLY A 296 -11.17 16.35 5.30
CA GLY A 296 -11.55 15.37 6.30
C GLY A 296 -11.50 15.96 7.70
N PHE A 297 -10.43 16.67 8.05
CA PHE A 297 -10.27 17.25 9.39
C PHE A 297 -11.34 18.32 9.67
N VAL A 298 -11.67 19.15 8.68
CA VAL A 298 -12.76 20.13 8.79
C VAL A 298 -14.10 19.44 8.99
N GLU A 299 -14.41 18.40 8.21
CA GLU A 299 -15.63 17.59 8.37
C GLU A 299 -15.68 16.95 9.76
N PHE A 300 -14.57 16.37 10.23
CA PHE A 300 -14.46 15.79 11.57
C PHE A 300 -14.75 16.82 12.67
N VAL A 301 -14.14 18.00 12.60
CA VAL A 301 -14.39 19.09 13.54
C VAL A 301 -15.86 19.55 13.47
N ASN A 302 -16.47 19.59 12.29
CA ASN A 302 -17.88 19.96 12.13
C ASN A 302 -18.83 18.93 12.76
N VAL A 303 -18.51 17.63 12.67
CA VAL A 303 -19.25 16.56 13.37
C VAL A 303 -19.24 16.80 14.89
N PHE A 304 -18.09 17.15 15.47
CA PHE A 304 -18.00 17.45 16.91
C PHE A 304 -18.62 18.80 17.30
N LYS A 305 -18.69 19.77 16.37
CA LYS A 305 -19.37 21.06 16.58
C LYS A 305 -20.89 20.99 16.43
N GLY A 306 -21.46 19.82 16.15
CA GLY A 306 -22.91 19.62 16.06
C GLY A 306 -23.59 20.33 14.88
N LYS A 307 -22.82 20.86 13.92
CA LYS A 307 -23.37 21.39 12.68
C LYS A 307 -23.51 20.23 11.68
N LYS A 308 -24.73 19.70 11.58
CA LYS A 308 -25.14 18.79 10.51
C LYS A 308 -24.96 19.46 9.15
#